data_AF-A0A7W0W3Y6-F1
#
_entry.id   AF-A0A7W0W3Y6-F1
#
_cell.length_a   1.000
_cell.length_b   1.000
_cell.length_c   1.000
_cell.angle_alpha   90.00
_cell.angle_beta   90.00
_cell.angle_gamma   90.00
#
_symmetry.space_group_name_H-M   'P 1'
#
loop_
_entity.id
_entity.type
_entity.pdbx_description
1 polymer ?
#
loop_
_entity_poly.entity_id
_entity_poly.type
_entity_poly.pdbx_seq_one_letter_code
_entity_poly.pdbx_strand_id
1 'polypeptide(L)'
;MKSLRLFPKLVIAVGIIFALGGLGTAGAGIYIRSFVGEQLAAQKIVTPDDATIPNTAVTGIATALSMADIIQHHAGDSSKGLSYAEMGRFAIESGEPAGTNNADEAKKDANGKPVANAARTTQLTASGLVTSLSLSAMAIGASYGAMALGIGFLVLGIVITGLGYALLGLITPEVAKRFGLHPVTA
;
A
#
# COMPACT_ATOMS: atom_id res chain seq x y z
N MET A 1 38.18 -7.69 -33.56
CA MET A 1 37.03 -6.97 -34.16
C MET A 1 35.66 -7.42 -33.64
N LYS A 2 35.37 -8.74 -33.54
CA LYS A 2 34.06 -9.25 -33.08
C LYS A 2 33.71 -8.87 -31.62
N SER A 3 34.72 -8.85 -30.74
CA SER A 3 34.61 -8.41 -29.33
C SER A 3 34.29 -6.92 -29.18
N LEU A 4 34.85 -6.05 -30.04
CA LEU A 4 34.61 -4.59 -30.01
C LEU A 4 33.13 -4.24 -30.26
N ARG A 5 32.44 -5.00 -31.11
CA ARG A 5 31.00 -4.80 -31.38
C ARG A 5 30.09 -5.50 -30.38
N LEU A 6 30.62 -6.41 -29.56
CA LEU A 6 29.85 -7.17 -28.58
C LEU A 6 29.49 -6.28 -27.38
N PHE A 7 30.44 -5.47 -26.90
CA PHE A 7 30.23 -4.62 -25.72
C PHE A 7 29.06 -3.62 -25.89
N PRO A 8 28.97 -2.79 -26.95
CA PRO A 8 27.83 -1.89 -27.13
C PRO A 8 26.49 -2.63 -27.25
N LYS A 9 26.47 -3.82 -27.87
CA LYS A 9 25.27 -4.65 -27.97
C LYS A 9 24.81 -5.18 -26.62
N LEU A 10 25.74 -5.54 -25.73
CA LEU A 10 25.42 -5.92 -24.36
C LEU A 10 24.86 -4.73 -23.57
N VAL A 11 25.43 -3.54 -23.75
CA VAL A 11 24.89 -2.31 -23.13
C VAL A 11 23.46 -2.04 -23.59
N ILE A 12 23.19 -2.13 -24.90
CA ILE A 12 21.82 -2.03 -25.45
C ILE A 12 20.89 -3.07 -24.80
N ALA A 13 21.31 -4.34 -24.73
CA ALA A 13 20.51 -5.41 -24.15
C ALA A 13 20.16 -5.15 -22.68
N VAL A 14 21.13 -4.69 -21.87
CA VAL A 14 20.90 -4.29 -20.48
C VAL A 14 19.90 -3.14 -20.40
N GLY A 15 20.04 -2.11 -21.23
CA GLY A 15 19.11 -0.98 -21.27
C GLY A 15 17.67 -1.43 -21.58
N ILE A 16 17.49 -2.32 -22.55
CA ILE A 16 16.17 -2.89 -22.88
C ILE A 16 15.59 -3.69 -21.71
N ILE A 17 16.41 -4.49 -21.01
CA ILE A 17 15.96 -5.25 -19.84
C ILE A 17 15.48 -4.31 -18.73
N PHE A 18 16.23 -3.23 -18.44
CA PHE A 18 15.80 -2.21 -17.49
C PHE A 18 14.50 -1.53 -17.93
N ALA A 19 14.36 -1.21 -19.22
CA ALA A 19 13.16 -0.56 -19.74
C ALA A 19 11.91 -1.46 -19.59
N LEU A 20 12.02 -2.73 -19.97
CA LEU A 20 10.95 -3.71 -19.84
C LEU A 20 10.63 -4.02 -18.37
N GLY A 21 11.65 -4.16 -17.53
CA GLY A 21 11.48 -4.32 -16.09
C GLY A 21 10.75 -3.13 -15.47
N GLY A 22 11.14 -1.91 -15.86
CA GLY A 22 10.48 -0.68 -15.43
C GLY A 22 9.00 -0.62 -15.80
N LEU A 23 8.66 -0.96 -17.05
CA LEU A 23 7.26 -1.08 -17.48
C LEU A 23 6.48 -2.12 -16.67
N GLY A 24 7.09 -3.29 -16.43
CA GLY A 24 6.48 -4.35 -15.63
C GLY A 24 6.20 -3.90 -14.19
N THR A 25 7.18 -3.28 -13.52
CA THR A 25 7.02 -2.77 -12.15
C THR A 25 5.99 -1.65 -12.07
N ALA A 26 5.99 -0.72 -13.03
CA ALA A 26 5.00 0.35 -13.07
C ALA A 26 3.58 -0.19 -13.29
N GLY A 27 3.42 -1.15 -14.21
CA GLY A 27 2.16 -1.84 -14.45
C GLY A 27 1.63 -2.58 -13.23
N ALA A 28 2.52 -3.25 -12.48
CA ALA A 28 2.16 -3.90 -11.21
C ALA A 28 1.66 -2.89 -10.17
N GLY A 29 2.31 -1.74 -10.06
CA GLY A 29 1.85 -0.66 -9.19
C GLY A 29 0.46 -0.14 -9.58
N ILE A 30 0.20 0.09 -10.87
CA ILE A 30 -1.13 0.49 -11.37
C ILE A 30 -2.18 -0.57 -11.01
N TYR A 31 -1.87 -1.85 -11.23
CA TYR A 31 -2.78 -2.95 -10.90
C TYR A 31 -3.12 -3.00 -9.41
N ILE A 32 -2.10 -2.95 -8.52
CA ILE A 32 -2.31 -2.97 -7.06
C ILE A 32 -3.20 -1.80 -6.63
N ARG A 33 -2.93 -0.60 -7.14
CA ARG A 33 -3.73 0.59 -6.82
C ARG A 33 -5.20 0.37 -7.16
N SER A 34 -5.49 -0.09 -8.38
CA SER A 34 -6.87 -0.31 -8.84
C SER A 34 -7.54 -1.43 -8.02
N PHE A 35 -6.86 -2.56 -7.84
CA PHE A 35 -7.39 -3.71 -7.10
C PHE A 35 -7.75 -3.36 -5.64
N VAL A 36 -6.91 -2.60 -4.94
CA VAL A 36 -7.20 -2.18 -3.56
C VAL A 36 -8.29 -1.11 -3.53
N GLY A 37 -8.26 -0.14 -4.46
CA GLY A 37 -9.29 0.89 -4.56
C GLY A 37 -10.68 0.31 -4.83
N GLU A 38 -10.78 -0.68 -5.70
CA GLU A 38 -12.03 -1.41 -6.00
C GLU A 38 -12.54 -2.17 -4.78
N GLN A 39 -11.67 -2.84 -4.02
CA GLN A 39 -12.05 -3.54 -2.79
C GLN A 39 -12.60 -2.57 -1.73
N LEU A 40 -11.95 -1.41 -1.55
CA LEU A 40 -12.44 -0.37 -0.65
C LEU A 40 -13.81 0.16 -1.11
N ALA A 41 -13.95 0.48 -2.39
CA ALA A 41 -15.20 0.97 -2.96
C ALA A 41 -16.35 -0.05 -2.82
N ALA A 42 -16.05 -1.34 -2.96
CA ALA A 42 -17.02 -2.42 -2.81
C ALA A 42 -17.61 -2.51 -1.39
N GLN A 43 -16.89 -2.06 -0.36
CA GLN A 43 -17.39 -2.03 1.02
C GLN A 43 -18.40 -0.90 1.27
N LYS A 44 -18.50 0.10 0.38
CA LYS A 44 -19.43 1.24 0.49
C LYS A 44 -19.31 2.00 1.83
N ILE A 45 -18.09 2.10 2.36
CA ILE A 45 -17.82 2.82 3.60
C ILE A 45 -17.80 4.33 3.31
N VAL A 46 -18.50 5.09 4.14
CA VAL A 46 -18.51 6.55 4.13
C VAL A 46 -18.06 7.02 5.51
N THR A 47 -17.15 8.00 5.54
CA THR A 47 -16.69 8.60 6.80
C THR A 47 -17.81 9.39 7.50
N PRO A 48 -17.90 9.33 8.84
CA PRO A 48 -18.87 10.10 9.61
C PRO A 48 -18.53 11.61 9.64
N ASP A 49 -19.46 12.41 10.15
CA ASP A 49 -19.36 13.89 10.24
C ASP A 49 -18.20 14.39 11.10
N ASP A 50 -17.79 13.60 12.09
CA ASP A 50 -16.71 13.90 13.04
C ASP A 50 -15.34 13.38 12.59
N ALA A 51 -15.26 12.75 11.43
CA ALA A 51 -13.98 12.37 10.84
C ALA A 51 -13.23 13.59 10.29
N THR A 52 -11.90 13.53 10.29
CA THR A 52 -11.04 14.56 9.68
C THR A 52 -11.38 14.85 8.20
N ILE A 53 -11.86 13.84 7.46
CA ILE A 53 -12.43 13.98 6.13
C ILE A 53 -13.88 13.47 6.19
N PRO A 54 -14.88 14.34 6.43
CA PRO A 54 -16.25 13.91 6.68
C PRO A 54 -17.01 13.58 5.39
N ASN A 55 -18.06 12.76 5.51
CA ASN A 55 -19.05 12.47 4.45
C ASN A 55 -18.46 12.03 3.10
N THR A 56 -17.34 11.31 3.14
CA THR A 56 -16.58 10.96 1.93
C THR A 56 -16.44 9.46 1.82
N ALA A 57 -16.61 8.94 0.61
CA ALA A 57 -16.42 7.51 0.32
C ALA A 57 -14.97 7.09 0.55
N VAL A 58 -14.77 6.01 1.32
CA VAL A 58 -13.44 5.47 1.62
C VAL A 58 -12.94 4.68 0.43
N THR A 59 -12.13 5.33 -0.41
CA THR A 59 -11.63 4.75 -1.67
C THR A 59 -10.13 4.98 -1.91
N GLY A 60 -9.47 5.72 -1.01
CA GLY A 60 -8.03 5.99 -1.11
C GLY A 60 -7.38 6.17 0.25
N ILE A 61 -6.07 6.46 0.23
CA ILE A 61 -5.21 6.56 1.42
C ILE A 61 -5.80 7.52 2.45
N ALA A 62 -6.04 8.78 2.07
CA ALA A 62 -6.47 9.82 3.01
C ALA A 62 -7.81 9.47 3.70
N THR A 63 -8.80 9.03 2.90
CA THR A 63 -10.12 8.63 3.43
C THR A 63 -10.03 7.36 4.28
N ALA A 64 -9.17 6.40 3.94
CA ALA A 64 -9.00 5.17 4.71
C ALA A 64 -8.33 5.46 6.07
N LEU A 65 -7.32 6.31 6.09
CA LEU A 65 -6.67 6.73 7.33
C LEU A 65 -7.59 7.60 8.19
N SER A 66 -8.38 8.50 7.58
CA SER A 66 -9.38 9.27 8.32
C SER A 66 -10.46 8.38 8.94
N MET A 67 -10.88 7.32 8.24
CA MET A 67 -11.86 6.35 8.77
C MET A 67 -11.23 5.48 9.88
N ALA A 68 -9.98 5.05 9.71
CA ALA A 68 -9.28 4.27 10.72
C ALA A 68 -9.09 5.07 12.02
N ASP A 69 -8.70 6.34 11.90
CA ASP A 69 -8.53 7.24 13.04
C ASP A 69 -9.83 7.43 13.83
N ILE A 70 -10.94 7.74 13.15
CA ILE A 70 -12.22 7.96 13.83
C ILE A 70 -12.81 6.68 14.45
N ILE A 71 -12.58 5.51 13.83
CA ILE A 71 -12.92 4.22 14.46
C ILE A 71 -12.11 4.03 15.75
N GLN A 72 -10.81 4.29 15.70
CA GLN A 72 -9.94 4.15 16.87
C GLN A 72 -10.33 5.11 18.00
N HIS A 73 -10.72 6.34 17.64
CA HIS A 73 -11.21 7.35 18.58
C HIS A 73 -12.46 6.86 19.31
N HIS A 74 -13.53 6.51 18.59
CA HIS A 74 -14.78 6.05 19.19
C HIS A 74 -14.63 4.74 19.98
N ALA A 75 -13.79 3.83 19.50
CA ALA A 75 -13.53 2.59 20.22
C ALA A 75 -12.78 2.86 21.53
N GLY A 76 -11.79 3.76 21.51
CA GLY A 76 -11.07 4.21 22.71
C GLY A 76 -11.98 4.92 23.71
N ASP A 77 -12.87 5.79 23.27
CA ASP A 77 -13.83 6.46 24.14
C ASP A 77 -14.78 5.44 24.79
N SER A 78 -15.27 4.47 24.01
CA SER A 78 -16.15 3.41 24.52
C SER A 78 -15.47 2.49 25.53
N SER A 79 -14.15 2.30 25.41
CA SER A 79 -13.36 1.43 26.30
C SER A 79 -12.64 2.20 27.41
N LYS A 80 -12.84 3.53 27.51
CA LYS A 80 -12.07 4.42 28.40
C LYS A 80 -10.55 4.25 28.23
N GLY A 81 -10.11 4.09 26.97
CA GLY A 81 -8.70 3.95 26.60
C GLY A 81 -8.14 2.53 26.73
N LEU A 82 -8.91 1.55 27.21
CA LEU A 82 -8.43 0.18 27.38
C LEU A 82 -8.29 -0.53 26.02
N SER A 83 -7.19 -1.25 25.84
CA SER A 83 -6.98 -2.17 24.74
C SER A 83 -7.78 -3.47 24.93
N TYR A 84 -7.89 -4.26 23.87
CA TYR A 84 -8.59 -5.55 23.91
C TYR A 84 -8.06 -6.50 25.01
N ALA A 85 -6.74 -6.49 25.26
CA ALA A 85 -6.11 -7.37 26.24
C ALA A 85 -6.33 -6.92 27.69
N GLU A 86 -6.61 -5.64 27.90
CA GLU A 86 -6.87 -5.05 29.22
C GLU A 86 -8.34 -5.22 29.65
N MET A 87 -9.18 -5.78 28.77
CA MET A 87 -10.59 -6.02 29.04
C MET A 87 -10.90 -7.51 29.22
N GLY A 88 -11.63 -7.79 30.31
CA GLY A 88 -12.16 -9.10 30.63
C GLY A 88 -13.30 -9.53 29.71
N ARG A 89 -13.47 -10.84 29.57
CA ARG A 89 -14.51 -11.45 28.72
C ARG A 89 -15.93 -11.07 29.13
N PHE A 90 -16.18 -10.85 30.41
CA PHE A 90 -17.50 -10.63 30.97
C PHE A 90 -17.67 -9.20 31.47
N ALA A 91 -18.88 -8.68 31.32
CA ALA A 91 -19.27 -7.41 31.92
C ALA A 91 -19.42 -7.58 33.43
N ILE A 92 -19.25 -6.48 34.18
CA ILE A 92 -19.50 -6.40 35.62
C ILE A 92 -20.67 -5.46 35.89
N GLU A 93 -21.25 -5.50 37.09
CA GLU A 93 -22.45 -4.72 37.41
C GLU A 93 -22.24 -3.19 37.34
N SER A 94 -21.01 -2.72 37.60
CA SER A 94 -20.68 -1.29 37.47
C SER A 94 -20.71 -0.80 36.01
N GLY A 95 -20.66 -1.70 35.04
CA GLY A 95 -20.59 -1.36 33.62
C GLY A 95 -19.22 -0.84 33.15
N GLU A 96 -18.19 -0.90 33.99
CA GLU A 96 -16.84 -0.47 33.61
C GLU A 96 -16.28 -1.33 32.46
N PRO A 97 -15.67 -0.72 31.42
CA PRO A 97 -15.20 -1.45 30.24
C PRO A 97 -14.13 -2.52 30.54
N ALA A 98 -13.37 -2.35 31.62
CA ALA A 98 -12.39 -3.34 32.07
C ALA A 98 -13.02 -4.73 32.29
N GLY A 99 -14.27 -4.80 32.78
CA GLY A 99 -14.96 -6.06 33.02
C GLY A 99 -14.18 -7.02 33.93
N THR A 100 -14.43 -8.32 33.76
CA THR A 100 -13.71 -9.40 34.46
C THR A 100 -13.58 -10.64 33.58
N ASN A 101 -12.59 -11.48 33.85
CA ASN A 101 -12.50 -12.82 33.27
C ASN A 101 -13.13 -13.89 34.17
N ASN A 102 -13.48 -13.54 35.42
CA ASN A 102 -14.11 -14.46 36.35
C ASN A 102 -15.62 -14.49 36.12
N ALA A 103 -16.19 -15.67 35.84
CA ALA A 103 -17.61 -15.85 35.62
C ALA A 103 -18.45 -15.61 36.90
N ASP A 104 -17.86 -15.77 38.08
CA ASP A 104 -18.56 -15.58 39.35
C ASP A 104 -18.72 -14.10 39.71
N GLU A 105 -17.80 -13.25 39.28
CA GLU A 105 -17.82 -11.79 39.45
C GLU A 105 -18.58 -11.07 38.32
N ALA A 106 -18.96 -11.81 37.28
CA ALA A 106 -19.63 -11.26 36.13
C ALA A 106 -21.07 -10.85 36.44
N LYS A 107 -21.52 -9.79 35.77
CA LYS A 107 -22.95 -9.46 35.64
C LYS A 107 -23.68 -10.67 35.03
N LYS A 108 -24.80 -11.06 35.65
CA LYS A 108 -25.59 -12.22 35.20
C LYS A 108 -26.87 -11.78 34.50
N ASP A 109 -27.25 -12.51 33.46
CA ASP A 109 -28.54 -12.34 32.78
C ASP A 109 -29.70 -12.93 33.61
N ALA A 110 -30.94 -12.81 33.12
CA ALA A 110 -32.13 -13.35 33.78
C ALA A 110 -32.10 -14.88 33.97
N ASN A 111 -31.21 -15.60 33.26
CA ASN A 111 -31.03 -17.04 33.36
C ASN A 111 -29.80 -17.41 34.22
N GLY A 112 -29.16 -16.43 34.87
CA GLY A 112 -27.98 -16.63 35.70
C GLY A 112 -26.66 -16.80 34.93
N LYS A 113 -26.61 -16.51 33.63
CA LYS A 113 -25.40 -16.67 32.81
C LYS A 113 -24.58 -15.37 32.77
N PRO A 114 -23.24 -15.44 32.80
CA PRO A 114 -22.37 -14.28 32.62
C PRO A 114 -22.65 -13.54 31.31
N VAL A 115 -22.83 -12.22 31.40
CA VAL A 115 -23.02 -11.35 30.24
C VAL A 115 -21.66 -11.01 29.62
N ALA A 116 -21.57 -11.08 28.29
CA ALA A 116 -20.34 -10.75 27.57
C ALA A 116 -20.02 -9.24 27.66
N ASN A 117 -18.73 -8.92 27.69
CA ASN A 117 -18.26 -7.55 27.65
C ASN A 117 -18.40 -6.97 26.22
N ALA A 118 -19.36 -6.07 26.04
CA ALA A 118 -19.61 -5.41 24.76
C ALA A 118 -18.43 -4.51 24.33
N ALA A 119 -17.83 -3.76 25.27
CA ALA A 119 -16.69 -2.87 24.97
C ALA A 119 -15.50 -3.66 24.42
N ARG A 120 -15.22 -4.84 25.00
CA ARG A 120 -14.19 -5.76 24.49
C ARG A 120 -14.48 -6.23 23.06
N THR A 121 -15.73 -6.54 22.75
CA THR A 121 -16.15 -6.97 21.40
C THR A 121 -16.04 -5.84 20.38
N THR A 122 -16.46 -4.62 20.77
CA THR A 122 -16.28 -3.41 19.97
C THR A 122 -14.81 -3.16 19.68
N GLN A 123 -13.95 -3.25 20.69
CA GLN A 123 -12.52 -3.01 20.52
C GLN A 123 -11.85 -4.03 19.61
N LEU A 124 -12.23 -5.31 19.69
CA LEU A 124 -11.74 -6.33 18.76
C LEU A 124 -12.12 -5.99 17.30
N THR A 125 -13.36 -5.58 17.10
CA THR A 125 -13.89 -5.22 15.78
C THR A 125 -13.19 -3.97 15.26
N ALA A 126 -13.02 -2.95 16.10
CA ALA A 126 -12.33 -1.72 15.79
C ALA A 126 -10.87 -1.99 15.38
N SER A 127 -10.10 -2.74 16.19
CA SER A 127 -8.73 -3.12 15.82
C SER A 127 -8.66 -3.82 14.46
N GLY A 128 -9.61 -4.70 14.15
CA GLY A 128 -9.68 -5.38 12.87
C GLY A 128 -9.90 -4.41 11.69
N LEU A 129 -10.88 -3.50 11.82
CA LEU A 129 -11.19 -2.48 10.81
C LEU A 129 -10.05 -1.48 10.62
N VAL A 130 -9.48 -0.97 11.72
CA VAL A 130 -8.33 -0.04 11.70
C VAL A 130 -7.14 -0.68 11.00
N THR A 131 -6.85 -1.95 11.32
CA THR A 131 -5.74 -2.68 10.71
C THR A 131 -5.97 -2.89 9.21
N SER A 132 -7.18 -3.29 8.79
CA SER A 132 -7.48 -3.53 7.38
C SER A 132 -7.44 -2.23 6.56
N LEU A 133 -8.02 -1.14 7.07
CA LEU A 133 -7.97 0.18 6.44
C LEU A 133 -6.54 0.72 6.32
N SER A 134 -5.74 0.56 7.39
CA SER A 134 -4.33 0.97 7.39
C SER A 134 -3.50 0.14 6.42
N LEU A 135 -3.75 -1.18 6.32
CA LEU A 135 -3.10 -2.05 5.36
C LEU A 135 -3.48 -1.69 3.93
N SER A 136 -4.75 -1.35 3.65
CA SER A 136 -5.16 -0.84 2.35
C SER A 136 -4.46 0.47 1.99
N ALA A 137 -4.36 1.41 2.93
CA ALA A 137 -3.63 2.65 2.74
C ALA A 137 -2.14 2.41 2.44
N MET A 138 -1.51 1.50 3.18
CA MET A 138 -0.12 1.08 2.95
C MET A 138 0.07 0.41 1.59
N ALA A 139 -0.84 -0.47 1.18
CA ALA A 139 -0.78 -1.14 -0.12
C ALA A 139 -0.89 -0.15 -1.29
N ILE A 140 -1.80 0.83 -1.19
CA ILE A 140 -1.87 1.92 -2.18
C ILE A 140 -0.59 2.76 -2.14
N GLY A 141 -0.05 3.08 -0.96
CA GLY A 141 1.23 3.78 -0.83
C GLY A 141 2.40 3.03 -1.49
N ALA A 142 2.51 1.73 -1.24
CA ALA A 142 3.51 0.86 -1.87
C ALA A 142 3.32 0.78 -3.39
N SER A 143 2.07 0.81 -3.87
CA SER A 143 1.77 0.84 -5.30
C SER A 143 2.33 2.08 -6.00
N TYR A 144 2.26 3.25 -5.34
CA TYR A 144 2.88 4.48 -5.83
C TYR A 144 4.41 4.40 -5.84
N GLY A 145 5.00 3.76 -4.82
CA GLY A 145 6.43 3.45 -4.80
C GLY A 145 6.86 2.56 -5.97
N ALA A 146 6.10 1.50 -6.25
CA ALA A 146 6.34 0.61 -7.39
C ALA A 146 6.22 1.35 -8.74
N MET A 147 5.20 2.20 -8.90
CA MET A 147 5.06 3.05 -10.08
C MET A 147 6.27 3.96 -10.27
N ALA A 148 6.67 4.68 -9.23
CA ALA A 148 7.81 5.60 -9.29
C ALA A 148 9.11 4.87 -9.63
N LEU A 149 9.37 3.73 -8.99
CA LEU A 149 10.54 2.89 -9.27
C LEU A 149 10.52 2.36 -10.71
N GLY A 150 9.35 1.88 -11.17
CA GLY A 150 9.19 1.39 -12.53
C GLY A 150 9.45 2.45 -13.58
N ILE A 151 8.95 3.68 -13.37
CA ILE A 151 9.26 4.83 -14.23
C ILE A 151 10.76 5.15 -14.20
N GLY A 152 11.39 5.11 -13.02
CA GLY A 152 12.83 5.30 -12.89
C GLY A 152 13.66 4.30 -13.71
N PHE A 153 13.31 3.01 -13.63
CA PHE A 153 13.95 1.96 -14.44
C PHE A 153 13.67 2.10 -15.94
N LEU A 154 12.48 2.56 -16.31
CA LEU A 154 12.17 2.85 -17.71
C LEU A 154 13.08 3.94 -18.27
N VAL A 155 13.18 5.07 -17.57
CA VAL A 155 14.05 6.19 -17.97
C VAL A 155 15.51 5.75 -18.02
N LEU A 156 15.98 5.06 -16.99
CA LEU A 156 17.35 4.53 -16.93
C LEU A 156 17.62 3.57 -18.11
N GLY A 157 16.68 2.67 -18.40
CA GLY A 157 16.78 1.74 -19.53
C GLY A 157 16.88 2.45 -20.88
N ILE A 158 16.09 3.51 -21.09
CA ILE A 158 16.15 4.35 -22.31
C ILE A 158 17.53 5.01 -22.43
N VAL A 159 18.05 5.60 -21.35
CA VAL A 159 19.36 6.26 -21.35
C VAL A 159 20.48 5.27 -21.66
N ILE A 160 20.50 4.11 -20.99
CA ILE A 160 21.52 3.06 -21.22
C ILE A 160 21.43 2.53 -22.66
N THR A 161 20.23 2.31 -23.17
CA THR A 161 20.01 1.87 -24.55
C THR A 161 20.56 2.89 -25.55
N GLY A 162 20.27 4.18 -25.34
CA GLY A 162 20.80 5.28 -26.16
C GLY A 162 22.32 5.34 -26.12
N LEU A 163 22.93 5.17 -24.94
CA LEU A 163 24.39 5.11 -24.78
C LEU A 163 25.00 3.94 -25.57
N GLY A 164 24.35 2.78 -25.53
CA GLY A 164 24.79 1.61 -26.30
C GLY A 164 24.76 1.84 -27.81
N TYR A 165 23.74 2.54 -28.33
CA TYR A 165 23.70 2.95 -29.74
C TYR A 165 24.78 3.98 -30.09
N ALA A 166 25.03 4.97 -29.22
CA ALA A 166 26.09 5.96 -29.43
C ALA A 166 27.47 5.30 -29.50
N LEU A 167 27.79 4.39 -28.57
CA LEU A 167 29.03 3.62 -28.56
C LEU A 167 29.16 2.75 -29.82
N LEU A 168 28.06 2.14 -30.29
CA LEU A 168 28.06 1.35 -31.51
C LEU A 168 28.34 2.20 -32.76
N GLY A 169 27.83 3.45 -32.78
CA GLY A 169 28.08 4.44 -33.82
C GLY A 169 29.55 4.83 -33.96
N LEU A 170 30.27 4.98 -32.84
CA LEU A 170 31.72 5.27 -32.86
C LEU A 170 32.55 4.16 -33.52
N ILE A 171 32.07 2.91 -33.47
CA ILE A 171 32.78 1.73 -34.00
C ILE A 171 32.31 1.38 -35.42
N THR A 172 31.12 1.81 -35.82
CA THR A 172 30.46 1.38 -37.06
C THR A 172 29.93 2.60 -37.82
N PRO A 173 30.62 3.04 -38.90
CA PRO A 173 30.29 4.28 -39.61
C PRO A 173 28.88 4.27 -40.22
N GLU A 174 28.32 3.09 -40.54
CA GLU A 174 26.94 2.94 -41.01
C GLU A 174 25.91 3.31 -39.93
N VAL A 175 26.21 3.02 -38.66
CA VAL A 175 25.34 3.38 -37.53
C VAL A 175 25.46 4.88 -37.24
N ALA A 176 26.67 5.44 -37.28
CA ALA A 176 26.89 6.88 -37.14
C ALA A 176 26.11 7.68 -38.19
N LYS A 177 26.18 7.27 -39.46
CA LYS A 177 25.43 7.91 -40.57
C LYS A 177 23.92 7.89 -40.38
N ARG A 178 23.35 6.81 -39.80
CA ARG A 178 21.90 6.73 -39.51
C ARG A 178 21.44 7.74 -38.45
N PHE A 179 22.34 8.16 -37.58
CA PHE A 179 22.08 9.18 -36.56
C PHE A 179 22.65 10.56 -36.92
N GLY A 180 23.05 10.76 -38.19
CA GLY A 180 23.59 12.05 -38.67
C GLY A 180 24.98 12.41 -38.13
N LEU A 181 25.72 11.44 -37.61
CA LEU A 181 27.07 11.63 -37.06
C LEU A 181 28.13 11.27 -38.10
N HIS A 182 29.10 12.16 -38.31
CA HIS A 182 30.28 11.89 -39.14
C HIS A 182 31.38 11.27 -38.28
N PRO A 183 31.92 10.08 -38.62
CA PRO A 183 33.03 9.49 -37.88
C PRO A 183 34.27 10.39 -38.02
N VAL A 184 34.92 10.70 -36.89
CA VAL A 184 36.07 11.63 -36.82
C VAL A 184 37.31 11.07 -37.54
N THR A 185 37.38 9.76 -37.71
CA THR A 185 38.40 9.08 -38.52
C THR A 185 37.74 8.50 -39.76
N ALA A 186 37.72 9.27 -40.84
CA ALA A 186 37.61 8.77 -42.21
C ALA A 186 38.97 8.97 -42.88
#